data_AF-A0A239AF72-F1
#
_entry.id   AF-A0A239AF72-F1
#
_cell.length_a   1.000
_cell.length_b   1.000
_cell.length_c   1.000
_cell.angle_alpha   90.00
_cell.angle_beta   90.00
_cell.angle_gamma   90.00
#
_symmetry.space_group_name_H-M   'P 1'
#
loop_
_entity.id
_entity.type
_entity.pdbx_description
1 polymer ?
#
loop_
_entity_poly.entity_id
_entity_poly.type
_entity_poly.pdbx_seq_one_letter_code
_entity_poly.pdbx_strand_id
1 'polypeptide(L)'
;MVKFVANSFNNLKLKYMFTIEQIKEAHSKVKSGADFPNYIQDLIILGVKGYDTFVHDGHVEYYGVNNYNVTADEKYDEIKVESIANKERFIEFLVMHQDGQTDYLTFCNHAAQCGIAKWRVDIIEMTCTYYDKSGDEILIEKIPD
;
A
#
# COMPACT_ATOMS: atom_id res chain seq x y z
N MET A 1 -10.54 41.45 7.07
CA MET A 1 -10.10 40.84 5.80
C MET A 1 -9.08 39.72 6.01
N VAL A 2 -8.00 39.93 6.77
CA VAL A 2 -6.93 38.93 7.00
C VAL A 2 -7.40 37.59 7.63
N LYS A 3 -8.29 37.62 8.63
CA LYS A 3 -8.82 36.39 9.27
C LYS A 3 -9.68 35.52 8.35
N PHE A 4 -10.39 36.13 7.39
CA PHE A 4 -11.29 35.41 6.47
C PHE A 4 -10.49 34.66 5.40
N VAL A 5 -9.40 35.27 4.91
CA VAL A 5 -8.48 34.65 3.97
C VAL A 5 -7.74 33.48 4.62
N ALA A 6 -7.22 33.63 5.84
CA ALA A 6 -6.56 32.53 6.56
C ALA A 6 -7.47 31.31 6.80
N ASN A 7 -8.73 31.53 7.18
CA ASN A 7 -9.70 30.43 7.35
C ASN A 7 -10.06 29.77 6.02
N SER A 8 -10.16 30.52 4.92
CA SER A 8 -10.42 29.96 3.59
C SER A 8 -9.22 29.15 3.06
N PHE A 9 -7.99 29.58 3.32
CA PHE A 9 -6.77 28.83 2.98
C PHE A 9 -6.63 27.55 3.82
N ASN A 10 -6.96 27.59 5.12
CA ASN A 10 -6.95 26.41 5.98
C ASN A 10 -8.04 25.40 5.60
N ASN A 11 -9.24 25.87 5.25
CA ASN A 11 -10.31 25.00 4.73
C ASN A 11 -9.97 24.41 3.35
N LEU A 12 -9.22 25.12 2.50
CA LEU A 12 -8.69 24.55 1.27
C LEU A 12 -7.63 23.47 1.55
N LYS A 13 -6.70 23.69 2.50
CA LYS A 13 -5.71 22.68 2.89
C LYS A 13 -6.36 21.41 3.45
N LEU A 14 -7.39 21.56 4.28
CA LEU A 14 -8.14 20.43 4.85
C LEU A 14 -8.91 19.60 3.81
N LYS A 15 -9.25 20.19 2.65
CA LYS A 15 -10.01 19.50 1.59
C LYS A 15 -9.19 18.43 0.84
N TYR A 16 -7.86 18.46 0.94
CA TYR A 16 -6.95 17.58 0.19
C TYR A 16 -6.16 16.60 1.07
N MET A 17 -6.47 16.55 2.37
CA MET A 17 -5.82 15.62 3.31
C MET A 17 -6.80 14.49 3.58
N PHE A 18 -6.49 13.29 3.08
CA PHE A 18 -7.27 12.08 3.34
C PHE A 18 -7.07 11.58 4.76
N THR A 19 -8.07 10.92 5.35
CA THR A 19 -7.93 10.28 6.66
C THR A 19 -7.88 8.76 6.54
N ILE A 20 -7.42 8.10 7.60
CA ILE A 20 -7.38 6.63 7.63
C ILE A 20 -8.80 6.03 7.58
N GLU A 21 -9.80 6.72 8.14
CA GLU A 21 -11.21 6.30 8.09
C GLU A 21 -11.75 6.30 6.66
N GLN A 22 -11.42 7.32 5.86
CA GLN A 22 -11.81 7.39 4.45
C GLN A 22 -11.18 6.29 3.61
N ILE A 23 -9.91 5.96 3.89
CA ILE A 23 -9.22 4.84 3.25
C ILE A 23 -9.84 3.51 3.66
N LYS A 24 -10.14 3.31 4.95
CA LYS A 24 -10.84 2.12 5.46
C LYS A 24 -12.22 1.97 4.81
N GLU A 25 -12.94 3.07 4.62
CA GLU A 25 -14.23 3.07 3.92
C GLU A 25 -14.06 2.64 2.45
N ALA A 26 -13.10 3.20 1.72
CA ALA A 26 -12.79 2.81 0.35
C ALA A 26 -12.41 1.33 0.25
N HIS A 27 -11.50 0.86 1.12
CA HIS A 27 -11.06 -0.53 1.16
C HIS A 27 -12.21 -1.49 1.52
N SER A 28 -13.19 -1.07 2.32
CA SER A 28 -14.34 -1.92 2.69
C SER A 28 -15.19 -2.34 1.48
N LYS A 29 -15.10 -1.60 0.37
CA LYS A 29 -15.78 -1.91 -0.90
C LYS A 29 -15.10 -3.03 -1.68
N VAL A 30 -13.82 -3.32 -1.40
CA VAL A 30 -13.08 -4.42 -2.03
C VAL A 30 -13.55 -5.75 -1.46
N LYS A 31 -14.18 -6.58 -2.29
CA LYS A 31 -14.63 -7.94 -1.91
C LYS A 31 -13.82 -9.03 -2.61
N SER A 32 -13.22 -8.69 -3.75
CA SER A 32 -12.42 -9.57 -4.58
C SER A 32 -11.36 -8.79 -5.35
N GLY A 33 -10.45 -9.49 -6.03
CA GLY A 33 -9.46 -8.84 -6.91
C GLY A 33 -10.07 -7.98 -8.03
N ALA A 34 -11.28 -8.31 -8.48
CA ALA A 34 -11.99 -7.52 -9.50
C ALA A 34 -12.42 -6.12 -9.03
N ASP A 35 -12.49 -5.90 -7.71
CA ASP A 35 -12.84 -4.60 -7.13
C ASP A 35 -11.62 -3.67 -6.97
N PHE A 36 -10.41 -4.20 -7.17
CA PHE A 36 -9.16 -3.48 -6.96
C PHE A 36 -9.02 -2.22 -7.83
N PRO A 37 -9.38 -2.23 -9.13
CA PRO A 37 -9.34 -1.01 -9.94
C PRO A 37 -10.23 0.12 -9.38
N ASN A 38 -11.43 -0.21 -8.89
CA ASN A 38 -12.33 0.78 -8.27
C ASN A 38 -11.74 1.35 -6.98
N TYR A 39 -11.07 0.52 -6.19
CA TYR A 39 -10.36 0.98 -5.00
C TYR A 39 -9.21 1.93 -5.33
N ILE A 40 -8.42 1.63 -6.35
CA ILE A 40 -7.38 2.56 -6.83
C ILE A 40 -7.98 3.90 -7.25
N GLN A 41 -9.13 3.90 -7.94
CA GLN A 41 -9.83 5.14 -8.29
C GLN A 41 -10.32 5.93 -7.06
N ASP A 42 -10.87 5.25 -6.06
CA ASP A 42 -11.24 5.89 -4.78
C ASP A 42 -10.02 6.55 -4.11
N LEU A 43 -8.86 5.87 -4.10
CA LEU A 43 -7.61 6.42 -3.56
C LEU A 43 -7.11 7.64 -4.35
N ILE A 44 -7.21 7.62 -5.68
CA ILE A 44 -6.89 8.77 -6.54
C ILE A 44 -7.76 9.97 -6.19
N ILE A 45 -9.07 9.77 -6.02
CA ILE A 45 -10.02 10.82 -5.66
C ILE A 45 -9.71 11.41 -4.28
N LEU A 46 -9.31 10.57 -3.32
CA LEU A 46 -8.87 10.98 -1.99
C LEU A 46 -7.53 11.74 -2.01
N GLY A 47 -6.78 11.67 -3.11
CA GLY A 47 -5.49 12.35 -3.26
C GLY A 47 -4.29 11.53 -2.78
N VAL A 48 -4.45 10.22 -2.58
CA VAL A 48 -3.36 9.29 -2.29
C VAL A 48 -2.49 9.14 -3.53
N LYS A 49 -1.17 9.16 -3.35
CA LYS A 49 -0.16 9.01 -4.41
C LYS A 49 0.49 7.64 -4.43
N GLY A 50 0.48 6.97 -3.30
CA GLY A 50 0.96 5.61 -3.15
C GLY A 50 0.86 5.18 -1.71
N TYR A 51 1.19 3.92 -1.46
CA TYR A 51 1.26 3.39 -0.11
C TYR A 51 2.25 2.24 0.00
N ASP A 52 2.86 2.12 1.16
CA ASP A 52 3.74 1.01 1.51
C ASP A 52 3.00 0.07 2.46
N THR A 53 2.99 -1.22 2.17
CA THR A 53 2.54 -2.26 3.11
C THR A 53 3.74 -3.01 3.64
N PHE A 54 3.87 -3.10 4.96
CA PHE A 54 5.01 -3.73 5.61
C PHE A 54 4.68 -5.18 5.96
N VAL A 55 5.58 -6.09 5.58
CA VAL A 55 5.35 -7.53 5.70
C VAL A 55 5.43 -8.01 7.16
N HIS A 56 6.18 -7.32 8.00
CA HIS A 56 6.43 -7.80 9.36
C HIS A 56 5.20 -7.73 10.26
N ASP A 57 4.23 -6.84 10.03
CA ASP A 57 3.03 -6.70 10.88
C ASP A 57 1.77 -6.28 10.09
N GLY A 58 1.89 -6.04 8.79
CA GLY A 58 0.78 -5.66 7.92
C GLY A 58 0.33 -4.21 8.03
N HIS A 59 1.06 -3.35 8.76
CA HIS A 59 0.77 -1.92 8.79
C HIS A 59 0.95 -1.31 7.39
N VAL A 60 0.23 -0.21 7.14
CA VAL A 60 0.25 0.45 5.82
C VAL A 60 0.48 1.94 5.99
N GLU A 61 1.48 2.48 5.31
CA GLU A 61 1.72 3.91 5.23
C GLU A 61 1.20 4.46 3.90
N TYR A 62 0.25 5.38 3.95
CA TYR A 62 -0.30 6.05 2.75
C TYR A 62 0.32 7.42 2.58
N TYR A 63 0.70 7.76 1.35
CA TYR A 63 1.41 8.99 1.03
C TYR A 63 0.56 9.92 0.16
N GLY A 64 0.53 11.20 0.53
CA GLY A 64 -0.14 12.27 -0.19
C GLY A 64 0.83 13.35 -0.65
N VAL A 65 0.29 14.49 -1.07
CA VAL A 65 1.10 15.65 -1.49
C VAL A 65 1.79 16.33 -0.30
N ASN A 66 2.88 17.06 -0.57
CA ASN A 66 3.61 17.86 0.42
C ASN A 66 4.09 17.06 1.66
N ASN A 67 4.57 15.83 1.45
CA ASN A 67 5.01 14.91 2.50
C ASN A 67 3.93 14.56 3.53
N TYR A 68 2.65 14.68 3.16
CA TYR A 68 1.56 14.20 4.00
C TYR A 68 1.52 12.67 4.01
N ASN A 69 1.33 12.07 5.18
CA ASN A 69 1.07 10.64 5.32
C ASN A 69 0.06 10.34 6.43
N VAL A 70 -0.58 9.16 6.33
CA VAL A 70 -1.33 8.54 7.42
C VAL A 70 -0.99 7.06 7.46
N THR A 71 -1.08 6.46 8.65
CA THR A 71 -0.74 5.07 8.88
C THR A 71 -1.97 4.28 9.30
N ALA A 72 -2.16 3.10 8.70
CA ALA A 72 -3.03 2.06 9.21
C ALA A 72 -2.24 1.18 10.18
N ASP A 73 -2.80 0.91 11.35
CA ASP A 73 -2.20 0.06 12.37
C ASP A 73 -1.90 -1.36 11.87
N GLU A 74 -1.07 -2.08 12.63
CA GLU A 74 -0.76 -3.49 12.42
C GLU A 74 -2.01 -4.37 12.31
N LYS A 75 -1.90 -5.43 11.50
CA LYS A 75 -2.99 -6.37 11.20
C LYS A 75 -2.81 -7.75 11.84
N TYR A 76 -1.57 -8.12 12.16
CA TYR A 76 -1.22 -9.44 12.68
C TYR A 76 0.04 -9.37 13.55
N ASP A 77 0.28 -10.45 14.31
CA ASP A 77 1.50 -10.62 15.10
C ASP A 77 2.74 -10.62 14.23
N GLU A 78 3.88 -10.20 14.80
CA GLU A 78 5.13 -10.02 14.06
C GLU A 78 5.56 -11.26 13.27
N ILE A 79 5.73 -11.09 11.95
CA ILE A 79 6.34 -12.05 11.04
C ILE A 79 7.80 -11.68 10.84
N LYS A 80 8.69 -12.59 11.21
CA LYS A 80 10.13 -12.43 10.95
C LYS A 80 10.42 -12.51 9.46
N VAL A 81 10.84 -11.38 8.87
CA VAL A 81 11.35 -11.33 7.49
C VAL A 81 12.79 -11.86 7.45
N GLU A 82 13.13 -12.67 6.45
CA GLU A 82 14.48 -13.16 6.24
C GLU A 82 15.45 -12.05 5.82
N SER A 83 16.75 -12.27 6.04
CA SER A 83 17.77 -11.24 5.79
C SER A 83 18.23 -11.12 4.34
N ILE A 84 18.03 -12.17 3.55
CA ILE A 84 18.51 -12.26 2.16
C ILE A 84 17.30 -12.45 1.27
N ALA A 85 17.15 -11.58 0.27
CA ALA A 85 16.09 -11.69 -0.72
C ALA A 85 16.32 -12.89 -1.65
N ASN A 86 15.26 -13.65 -1.92
CA ASN A 86 15.23 -14.70 -2.93
C ASN A 86 14.16 -14.38 -3.97
N LYS A 87 14.58 -13.75 -5.06
CA LYS A 87 13.68 -13.24 -6.10
C LYS A 87 12.94 -14.36 -6.82
N GLU A 88 13.65 -15.41 -7.21
CA GLU A 88 13.07 -16.53 -7.98
C GLU A 88 11.97 -17.21 -7.17
N ARG A 89 12.24 -17.50 -5.89
CA ARG A 89 11.25 -18.10 -5.00
C ARG A 89 10.07 -17.17 -4.70
N PHE A 90 10.34 -15.87 -4.59
CA PHE A 90 9.28 -14.89 -4.40
C PHE A 90 8.31 -14.86 -5.58
N ILE A 91 8.82 -14.88 -6.82
CA ILE A 91 8.00 -14.91 -8.05
C ILE A 91 7.08 -16.14 -8.07
N GLU A 92 7.57 -17.32 -7.69
CA GLU A 92 6.75 -18.53 -7.60
C GLU A 92 5.56 -18.35 -6.65
N PHE A 93 5.82 -17.83 -5.45
CA PHE A 93 4.77 -17.60 -4.46
C PHE A 93 3.81 -16.48 -4.83
N LEU A 94 4.29 -15.45 -5.51
CA LEU A 94 3.47 -14.35 -6.01
C LEU A 94 2.48 -14.83 -7.06
N VAL A 95 2.93 -15.62 -8.04
CA VAL A 95 2.05 -16.22 -9.05
C VAL A 95 1.01 -17.12 -8.38
N MET A 96 1.42 -17.97 -7.42
CA MET A 96 0.47 -18.79 -6.65
C MET A 96 -0.59 -17.95 -5.92
N HIS A 97 -0.22 -16.80 -5.37
CA HIS A 97 -1.16 -15.89 -4.71
C HIS A 97 -2.11 -15.21 -5.70
N GLN A 98 -1.59 -14.71 -6.82
CA GLN A 98 -2.38 -14.09 -7.88
C GLN A 98 -3.38 -15.08 -8.51
N ASP A 99 -3.03 -16.37 -8.58
CA ASP A 99 -3.92 -17.46 -8.99
C ASP A 99 -4.96 -17.85 -7.91
N GLY A 100 -4.95 -17.20 -6.75
CA GLY A 100 -5.89 -17.43 -5.65
C GLY A 100 -5.62 -18.70 -4.83
N GLN A 101 -4.42 -19.28 -4.92
CA GLN A 101 -4.06 -20.53 -4.22
C GLN A 101 -3.67 -20.30 -2.75
N THR A 102 -3.42 -19.05 -2.35
CA THR A 102 -3.04 -18.69 -0.98
C THR A 102 -3.85 -17.49 -0.50
N ASP A 103 -4.16 -17.46 0.80
CA ASP A 103 -4.74 -16.28 1.43
C ASP A 103 -3.67 -15.20 1.71
N TYR A 104 -4.12 -14.02 2.13
CA TYR A 104 -3.25 -12.87 2.35
C TYR A 104 -2.17 -13.11 3.43
N LEU A 105 -2.53 -13.74 4.55
CA LEU A 105 -1.57 -14.00 5.64
C LEU A 105 -0.53 -15.04 5.22
N THR A 106 -0.95 -16.07 4.49
CA THR A 106 -0.04 -17.06 3.89
C THR A 106 0.92 -16.40 2.90
N PHE A 107 0.43 -15.50 2.05
CA PHE A 107 1.28 -14.71 1.14
C PHE A 107 2.29 -13.84 1.89
N CYS A 108 1.88 -13.16 2.97
CA CYS A 108 2.81 -12.37 3.79
C CYS A 108 3.93 -13.24 4.39
N ASN A 109 3.61 -14.44 4.87
CA ASN A 109 4.62 -15.39 5.36
C ASN A 109 5.56 -15.84 4.24
N HIS A 110 5.06 -16.13 3.05
CA HIS A 110 5.89 -16.47 1.89
C HIS A 110 6.81 -15.32 1.48
N ALA A 111 6.30 -14.09 1.45
CA ALA A 111 7.07 -12.89 1.16
C ALA A 111 8.20 -12.69 2.20
N ALA A 112 7.88 -12.85 3.49
CA ALA A 112 8.83 -12.78 4.59
C ALA A 112 9.95 -13.82 4.46
N GLN A 113 9.59 -15.08 4.15
CA GLN A 113 10.55 -16.17 3.89
C GLN A 113 11.48 -15.88 2.71
N CYS A 114 11.02 -15.08 1.74
CA CYS A 114 11.82 -14.67 0.59
C CYS A 114 12.57 -13.35 0.81
N GLY A 115 12.59 -12.82 2.05
CA GLY A 115 13.30 -11.59 2.39
C GLY A 115 12.63 -10.30 1.90
N ILE A 116 11.36 -10.35 1.49
CA ILE A 116 10.60 -9.15 1.13
C ILE A 116 10.13 -8.45 2.40
N ALA A 117 10.55 -7.21 2.59
CA ALA A 117 10.25 -6.41 3.77
C ALA A 117 8.97 -5.59 3.62
N LYS A 118 8.71 -5.10 2.41
CA LYS A 118 7.52 -4.31 2.08
C LYS A 118 7.22 -4.35 0.59
N TRP A 119 6.04 -3.88 0.22
CA TRP A 119 5.74 -3.48 -1.16
C TRP A 119 5.13 -2.09 -1.21
N ARG A 120 5.48 -1.35 -2.27
CA ARG A 120 4.94 -0.03 -2.60
C ARG A 120 3.97 -0.15 -3.75
N VAL A 121 2.75 0.32 -3.55
CA VAL A 121 1.86 0.66 -4.67
C VAL A 121 2.08 2.13 -5.00
N ASP A 122 2.58 2.40 -6.20
CA ASP A 122 2.63 3.75 -6.77
C ASP A 122 1.41 3.94 -7.67
N ILE A 123 0.54 4.86 -7.28
CA ILE A 123 -0.73 5.12 -7.98
C ILE A 123 -0.49 6.02 -9.20
N ILE A 124 0.59 6.81 -9.21
CA ILE A 124 0.92 7.69 -10.34
C ILE A 124 1.51 6.84 -11.46
N GLU A 125 2.47 5.98 -11.13
CA GLU A 125 3.16 5.12 -12.10
C GLU A 125 2.41 3.82 -12.38
N MET A 126 1.36 3.52 -11.59
CA MET A 126 0.54 2.30 -11.67
C MET A 126 1.40 1.03 -11.52
N THR A 127 2.22 1.00 -10.47
CA THR A 127 3.15 -0.12 -10.21
C THR A 127 3.02 -0.65 -8.78
N CYS A 128 3.29 -1.95 -8.62
CA CYS A 128 3.56 -2.57 -7.33
C CYS A 128 5.04 -2.98 -7.30
N THR A 129 5.83 -2.40 -6.41
CA THR A 129 7.27 -2.70 -6.27
C THR A 129 7.55 -3.36 -4.94
N TYR A 130 8.22 -4.50 -4.96
CA TYR A 130 8.60 -5.28 -3.77
C TYR A 130 10.05 -4.97 -3.40
N TYR A 131 10.27 -4.70 -2.11
CA TYR A 131 11.58 -4.28 -1.59
C TYR A 131 12.09 -5.25 -0.54
N ASP A 132 13.41 -5.40 -0.47
CA ASP A 132 14.05 -6.06 0.66
C ASP A 132 14.25 -5.10 1.86
N LYS A 133 14.96 -5.58 2.89
CA LYS A 133 15.26 -4.79 4.10
C LYS A 133 16.25 -3.65 3.88
N SER A 134 17.08 -3.72 2.84
CA SER A 134 18.02 -2.66 2.48
C SER A 134 17.34 -1.53 1.70
N GLY A 135 16.11 -1.79 1.22
CA GLY A 135 15.37 -0.88 0.36
C GLY A 135 15.68 -1.09 -1.12
N ASP A 136 16.31 -2.21 -1.49
CA ASP A 136 16.58 -2.56 -2.88
C ASP A 136 15.32 -3.14 -3.54
N GLU A 137 15.06 -2.73 -4.79
CA GLU A 137 13.93 -3.24 -5.58
C GLU A 137 14.20 -4.68 -6.03
N ILE A 138 13.33 -5.61 -5.62
CA ILE A 138 13.44 -7.03 -5.97
C ILE A 138 12.63 -7.34 -7.22
N LEU A 139 11.40 -6.84 -7.27
CA LEU A 139 10.45 -7.06 -8.36
C LEU A 139 9.54 -5.85 -8.51
N ILE A 140 9.23 -5.49 -9.75
CA ILE A 140 8.23 -4.49 -10.09
C ILE A 140 7.18 -5.10 -11.01
N GLU A 141 5.92 -4.91 -10.66
CA GLU A 141 4.76 -5.30 -11.45
C GLU A 141 3.99 -4.07 -11.91
N LYS A 142 3.37 -4.18 -13.09
CA LYS A 142 2.37 -3.20 -13.52
C LYS A 142 1.01 -3.58 -12.95
N ILE A 143 0.33 -2.61 -12.37
CA ILE A 143 -1.08 -2.76 -12.00
C ILE A 143 -1.89 -2.70 -13.30
N PRO A 144 -2.74 -3.70 -13.60
CA PRO A 144 -3.58 -3.69 -14.80
C PRO A 144 -4.52 -2.47 -14.83
N ASP A 145 -4.71 -1.92 -16.03
CA ASP A 145 -5.70 -0.86 -16.31
C ASP A 145 -7.14 -1.41 -16.34
#